data_AF-A0A525VP43-F1
#
_entry.id   AF-A0A525VP43-F1
#
_cell.length_a   1.000
_cell.length_b   1.000
_cell.length_c   1.000
_cell.angle_alpha   90.00
_cell.angle_beta   90.00
_cell.angle_gamma   90.00
#
_symmetry.space_group_name_H-M   'P 1'
#
loop_
_entity.id
_entity.type
_entity.pdbx_description
1 polymer ?
#
loop_
_entity_poly.entity_id
_entity_poly.type
_entity_poly.pdbx_seq_one_letter_code
_entity_poly.pdbx_strand_id
1 'polypeptide(L)'
;MKIRRSNWVSRIGAVGLAVGCLTLAGFGSGATPAKAEDSPAAASRFVVLEAFNNEAALDNETGLVWETIPARAATVWKNAAGICAKKTVGGKKGWRLPALKELATLADHNIYPPPALPTGHPFSNVEFFGYWTATEHEDYTMSAWDVNFDYGIVGNDFKINKNFVWCVRDNAN
;
A
#
# COMPACT_ATOMS: atom_id res chain seq x y z
N MET A 1 -23.07 46.82 4.70
CA MET A 1 -22.56 47.16 3.35
C MET A 1 -22.72 45.92 2.47
N LYS A 2 -23.82 45.84 1.71
CA LYS A 2 -24.06 44.82 0.67
C LYS A 2 -23.47 45.35 -0.64
N ILE A 3 -22.90 44.49 -1.48
CA ILE A 3 -23.08 44.48 -2.95
C ILE A 3 -22.47 43.19 -3.51
N ARG A 4 -23.33 42.43 -4.21
CA ARG A 4 -23.02 41.32 -5.14
C ARG A 4 -22.51 41.88 -6.47
N ARG A 5 -21.81 41.05 -7.27
CA ARG A 5 -21.88 40.88 -8.75
C ARG A 5 -20.63 40.11 -9.21
N SER A 6 -20.58 39.34 -10.30
CA SER A 6 -21.51 38.57 -11.14
C SER A 6 -20.65 38.01 -12.29
N ASN A 7 -20.94 36.78 -12.71
CA ASN A 7 -20.32 36.05 -13.83
C ASN A 7 -20.27 36.85 -15.15
N TRP A 8 -19.24 36.60 -15.96
CA TRP A 8 -19.24 36.91 -17.39
C TRP A 8 -18.88 35.67 -18.21
N VAL A 9 -19.80 35.32 -19.10
CA VAL A 9 -19.71 34.37 -20.21
C VAL A 9 -19.77 35.20 -21.50
N SER A 10 -18.98 34.87 -22.52
CA SER A 10 -19.23 35.15 -23.96
C SER A 10 -18.25 34.28 -24.76
N ARG A 11 -18.66 33.19 -25.41
CA ARG A 11 -19.41 33.03 -26.69
C ARG A 11 -18.69 33.60 -27.94
N ILE A 12 -18.27 32.65 -28.78
CA ILE A 12 -18.49 32.51 -30.24
C ILE A 12 -17.90 33.57 -31.19
N GLY A 13 -17.12 33.10 -32.16
CA GLY A 13 -16.94 33.71 -33.48
C GLY A 13 -16.47 32.66 -34.48
N ALA A 14 -17.19 32.50 -35.59
CA ALA A 14 -17.07 31.41 -36.55
C ALA A 14 -16.70 31.92 -37.96
N VAL A 15 -16.27 30.96 -38.80
CA VAL A 15 -16.31 30.90 -40.28
C VAL A 15 -15.26 31.66 -41.09
N GLY A 16 -14.51 30.88 -41.89
CA GLY A 16 -13.83 31.30 -43.12
C GLY A 16 -13.82 30.15 -44.15
N LEU A 17 -14.58 30.32 -45.24
CA LEU A 17 -14.50 29.63 -46.55
C LEU A 17 -13.17 30.03 -47.26
N ALA A 18 -12.53 29.33 -48.21
CA ALA A 18 -12.81 28.16 -49.06
C ALA A 18 -11.50 27.74 -49.80
N VAL A 19 -11.67 26.76 -50.71
CA VAL A 19 -10.92 26.45 -51.94
C VAL A 19 -9.99 25.23 -51.86
N GLY A 20 -10.34 24.24 -52.69
CA GLY A 20 -9.77 22.91 -52.72
C GLY A 20 -8.55 22.75 -53.61
N CYS A 21 -7.94 21.58 -53.48
CA CYS A 21 -6.95 21.05 -54.40
C CYS A 21 -7.24 19.56 -54.59
N LEU A 22 -7.57 19.17 -55.82
CA LEU A 22 -7.66 17.78 -56.26
C LEU A 22 -6.26 17.17 -56.30
N THR A 23 -6.02 16.07 -55.59
CA THR A 23 -5.00 15.08 -55.98
C THR A 23 -5.32 13.67 -55.49
N LEU A 24 -5.45 12.77 -56.47
CA LEU A 24 -4.98 11.38 -56.57
C LEU A 24 -5.23 10.35 -55.44
N ALA A 25 -5.70 9.18 -55.90
CA ALA A 25 -6.02 7.99 -55.14
C ALA A 25 -4.88 7.48 -54.25
N GLY A 26 -5.24 7.10 -53.02
CA GLY A 26 -4.45 6.25 -52.14
C GLY A 26 -5.40 5.35 -51.35
N PHE A 27 -5.20 4.03 -51.46
CA PHE A 27 -5.84 3.05 -50.59
C PHE A 27 -5.34 3.29 -49.16
N GLY A 28 -6.19 3.85 -48.31
CA GLY A 28 -5.96 3.97 -46.88
C GLY A 28 -7.02 3.16 -46.15
N SER A 29 -6.62 2.01 -45.62
CA SER A 29 -7.45 1.18 -44.74
C SER A 29 -8.11 2.05 -43.67
N GLY A 30 -9.45 2.07 -43.67
CA GLY A 30 -10.23 2.66 -42.60
C GLY A 30 -10.00 1.86 -41.32
N ALA A 31 -8.96 2.22 -40.56
CA ALA A 31 -8.89 1.92 -39.16
C ALA A 31 -9.94 2.80 -38.47
N THR A 32 -11.04 2.19 -38.07
CA THR A 32 -11.89 2.72 -37.01
C THR A 32 -10.99 3.19 -35.86
N PRO A 33 -11.25 4.34 -35.23
CA PRO A 33 -10.61 4.62 -33.96
C PRO A 33 -11.06 3.50 -33.01
N ALA A 34 -10.11 2.64 -32.64
CA ALA A 34 -10.31 1.70 -31.56
C ALA A 34 -10.73 2.54 -30.36
N LYS A 35 -12.00 2.39 -29.98
CA LYS A 35 -12.50 2.83 -28.69
C LYS A 35 -11.51 2.30 -27.67
N ALA A 36 -10.82 3.20 -26.98
CA ALA A 36 -9.98 2.84 -25.85
C ALA A 36 -10.87 2.04 -24.91
N GLU A 37 -10.70 0.72 -24.91
CA GLU A 37 -11.28 -0.11 -23.88
C GLU A 37 -10.61 0.33 -22.60
N ASP A 38 -11.45 0.75 -21.65
CA ASP A 38 -11.07 1.05 -20.28
C ASP A 38 -10.14 -0.08 -19.82
N SER A 39 -8.85 0.21 -19.72
CA SER A 39 -7.96 -0.68 -18.98
C SER A 39 -8.58 -0.81 -17.60
N PRO A 40 -8.80 -2.04 -17.08
CA PRO A 40 -9.28 -2.18 -15.72
C PRO A 40 -8.30 -1.41 -14.86
N ALA A 41 -8.79 -0.35 -14.20
CA ALA A 41 -8.01 0.41 -13.23
C ALA A 41 -7.30 -0.62 -12.35
N ALA A 42 -5.97 -0.57 -12.32
CA ALA A 42 -5.17 -1.54 -11.58
C ALA A 42 -5.78 -1.71 -10.18
N ALA A 43 -6.18 -2.94 -9.84
CA ALA A 43 -6.80 -3.19 -8.55
C ALA A 43 -5.86 -2.68 -7.45
N SER A 44 -6.41 -1.96 -6.46
CA SER A 44 -5.63 -1.48 -5.32
C SER A 44 -4.87 -2.65 -4.69
N ARG A 45 -3.57 -2.48 -4.44
CA ARG A 45 -2.75 -3.48 -3.76
C ARG A 45 -3.38 -3.90 -2.44
N PHE A 46 -3.83 -2.92 -1.66
CA PHE A 46 -4.47 -3.17 -0.37
C PHE A 46 -5.98 -2.97 -0.44
N VAL A 47 -6.72 -3.92 0.12
CA VAL A 47 -8.18 -3.87 0.25
C VAL A 47 -8.55 -4.01 1.71
N VAL A 48 -9.13 -2.96 2.30
CA VAL A 48 -9.65 -2.99 3.68
C VAL A 48 -10.84 -3.94 3.75
N LEU A 49 -10.85 -4.82 4.75
CA LEU A 49 -11.83 -5.89 4.88
C LEU A 49 -12.95 -5.50 5.85
N GLU A 50 -14.15 -5.28 5.32
CA GLU A 50 -15.36 -5.02 6.14
C GLU A 50 -15.67 -6.18 7.10
N ALA A 51 -15.40 -7.42 6.68
CA ALA A 51 -15.56 -8.62 7.51
C ALA A 51 -14.63 -8.67 8.74
N PHE A 52 -13.67 -7.75 8.81
CA PHE A 52 -12.76 -7.51 9.93
C PHE A 52 -13.03 -6.13 10.55
N ASN A 53 -14.25 -5.63 10.49
CA ASN A 53 -14.64 -4.30 11.00
C ASN A 53 -13.74 -3.16 10.47
N ASN A 54 -13.17 -3.31 9.28
CA ASN A 54 -12.20 -2.38 8.68
C ASN A 54 -10.86 -2.24 9.45
N GLU A 55 -10.55 -3.18 10.34
CA GLU A 55 -9.31 -3.20 11.14
C GLU A 55 -8.20 -4.07 10.50
N ALA A 56 -8.49 -4.68 9.34
CA ALA A 56 -7.55 -5.48 8.59
C ALA A 56 -7.61 -5.18 7.10
N ALA A 57 -6.50 -5.37 6.40
CA ALA A 57 -6.41 -5.21 4.96
C ALA A 57 -5.79 -6.45 4.30
N LEU A 58 -6.41 -6.92 3.22
CA LEU A 58 -5.83 -7.91 2.33
C LEU A 58 -4.81 -7.23 1.42
N ASP A 59 -3.62 -7.77 1.36
CA ASP A 59 -2.61 -7.44 0.35
C ASP A 59 -2.77 -8.40 -0.84
N ASN A 60 -3.25 -7.87 -1.97
CA ASN A 60 -3.50 -8.65 -3.19
C ASN A 60 -2.22 -9.17 -3.85
N GLU A 61 -1.05 -8.59 -3.55
CA GLU A 61 0.23 -9.08 -4.08
C GLU A 61 0.71 -10.34 -3.37
N THR A 62 0.44 -10.45 -2.07
CA THR A 62 0.93 -11.55 -1.22
C THR A 62 -0.15 -12.53 -0.79
N GLY A 63 -1.43 -12.14 -0.88
CA GLY A 63 -2.56 -12.90 -0.34
C GLY A 63 -2.60 -12.89 1.19
N LEU A 64 -1.81 -12.05 1.86
CA LEU A 64 -1.75 -11.94 3.31
C LEU A 64 -2.72 -10.88 3.83
N VAL A 65 -3.23 -11.10 5.03
CA VAL A 65 -4.08 -10.14 5.73
C VAL A 65 -3.28 -9.49 6.84
N TRP A 66 -3.17 -8.17 6.79
CA TRP A 66 -2.43 -7.35 7.74
C TRP A 66 -3.38 -6.60 8.66
N GLU A 67 -3.00 -6.46 9.93
CA GLU A 67 -3.69 -5.48 10.78
C GLU A 67 -3.41 -4.06 10.28
N THR A 68 -4.42 -3.18 10.29
CA THR A 68 -4.25 -1.81 9.79
C THR A 68 -3.58 -0.88 10.80
N ILE A 69 -3.54 -1.28 12.07
CA ILE A 69 -2.93 -0.53 13.17
C ILE A 69 -1.99 -1.48 13.94
N PRO A 70 -0.67 -1.38 13.74
CA PRO A 70 0.30 -2.21 14.45
C PRO A 70 0.30 -1.98 15.96
N ALA A 71 0.98 -2.86 16.72
CA ALA A 71 1.13 -2.68 18.15
C ALA A 71 1.92 -1.40 18.48
N ARG A 72 1.36 -0.54 19.34
CA ARG A 72 1.99 0.74 19.75
C ARG A 72 3.17 0.61 20.71
N ALA A 73 3.36 -0.56 21.31
CA ALA A 73 4.41 -0.77 22.31
C ALA A 73 5.46 -1.73 21.74
N ALA A 74 6.71 -1.28 21.73
CA ALA A 74 7.85 -2.12 21.39
C ALA A 74 8.09 -3.19 22.47
N THR A 75 8.58 -4.35 22.04
CA THR A 75 8.85 -5.49 22.91
C THR A 75 10.15 -6.19 22.52
N VAL A 76 10.68 -6.99 23.42
CA VAL A 76 11.73 -7.96 23.10
C VAL A 76 11.21 -9.07 22.19
N TRP A 77 12.10 -9.61 21.36
CA TRP A 77 11.76 -10.55 20.29
C TRP A 77 11.03 -11.80 20.80
N LYS A 78 11.47 -12.35 21.94
CA LYS A 78 10.86 -13.54 22.59
C LYS A 78 9.35 -13.41 22.82
N ASN A 79 8.84 -12.18 23.01
CA ASN A 79 7.43 -11.94 23.29
C ASN A 79 6.62 -11.61 22.03
N ALA A 80 7.26 -11.21 20.92
CA ALA A 80 6.60 -10.64 19.75
C ALA A 80 5.58 -11.61 19.12
N ALA A 81 5.97 -12.88 18.93
CA ALA A 81 5.06 -13.91 18.42
C ALA A 81 3.85 -14.13 19.35
N GLY A 82 4.07 -14.11 20.66
CA GLY A 82 3.02 -14.24 21.66
C GLY A 82 2.04 -13.07 21.69
N ILE A 83 2.48 -11.85 21.34
CA ILE A 83 1.61 -10.69 21.20
C ILE A 83 0.64 -10.91 20.03
N CYS A 84 1.14 -11.29 18.85
CA CYS A 84 0.27 -11.56 17.71
C CYS A 84 -0.69 -12.70 17.98
N ALA A 85 -0.21 -13.83 18.54
CA ALA A 85 -1.06 -14.99 18.81
C ALA A 85 -2.25 -14.68 19.74
N LYS A 86 -2.11 -13.68 20.63
CA LYS A 86 -3.17 -13.26 21.57
C LYS A 86 -4.08 -12.15 21.02
N LYS A 87 -3.70 -11.49 19.92
CA LYS A 87 -4.50 -10.42 19.34
C LYS A 87 -5.83 -10.94 18.80
N THR A 88 -6.85 -10.10 18.97
CA THR A 88 -8.12 -10.20 18.26
C THR A 88 -8.33 -8.87 17.57
N VAL A 89 -8.24 -8.86 16.24
CA VAL A 89 -8.35 -7.67 15.39
C VAL A 89 -9.53 -7.90 14.45
N GLY A 90 -10.44 -6.93 14.35
CA GLY A 90 -11.65 -7.08 13.54
C GLY A 90 -12.54 -8.25 13.96
N GLY A 91 -12.52 -8.62 15.25
CA GLY A 91 -13.22 -9.80 15.76
C GLY A 91 -12.62 -11.15 15.35
N LYS A 92 -11.44 -11.19 14.71
CA LYS A 92 -10.76 -12.42 14.28
C LYS A 92 -9.50 -12.69 15.11
N LYS A 93 -9.27 -13.96 15.43
CA LYS A 93 -8.03 -14.49 16.04
C LYS A 93 -7.11 -15.10 14.96
N GLY A 94 -6.02 -15.74 15.37
CA GLY A 94 -5.12 -16.47 14.46
C GLY A 94 -4.06 -15.60 13.81
N TRP A 95 -3.76 -14.45 14.41
CA TRP A 95 -2.68 -13.56 14.01
C TRP A 95 -1.33 -14.15 14.43
N ARG A 96 -0.32 -13.94 13.59
CA ARG A 96 1.06 -14.38 13.82
C ARG A 96 2.04 -13.26 13.53
N LEU A 97 3.25 -13.41 14.04
CA LEU A 97 4.37 -12.56 13.64
C LEU A 97 4.76 -12.95 12.19
N PRO A 98 4.99 -11.98 11.29
CA PRO A 98 5.35 -12.25 9.91
C PRO A 98 6.78 -12.80 9.82
N ALA A 99 7.04 -13.64 8.83
CA ALA A 99 8.40 -13.97 8.43
C ALA A 99 9.05 -12.75 7.75
N LEU A 100 10.38 -12.72 7.70
CA LEU A 100 11.13 -11.62 7.10
C LEU A 100 10.66 -11.29 5.68
N LYS A 101 10.55 -12.32 4.83
CA LYS A 101 10.14 -12.14 3.43
C LYS A 101 8.75 -11.54 3.28
N GLU A 102 7.86 -11.76 4.25
CA GLU A 102 6.50 -11.23 4.24
C GLU A 102 6.50 -9.76 4.64
N LEU A 103 7.12 -9.42 5.78
CA LEU A 103 7.15 -8.04 6.26
C LEU A 103 7.92 -7.12 5.31
N ALA A 104 9.00 -7.62 4.71
CA ALA A 104 9.79 -6.86 3.74
C ALA A 104 8.97 -6.45 2.50
N THR A 105 7.88 -7.16 2.15
CA THR A 105 7.02 -6.76 1.03
C THR A 105 6.26 -5.46 1.28
N LEU A 106 6.04 -5.10 2.56
CA LEU A 106 5.39 -3.84 2.90
C LEU A 106 6.32 -2.65 2.77
N ALA A 107 7.63 -2.84 2.74
CA ALA A 107 8.58 -1.74 2.68
C ALA A 107 8.70 -1.19 1.25
N ASP A 108 8.61 0.13 1.11
CA ASP A 108 8.93 0.85 -0.12
C ASP A 108 9.98 1.93 0.16
N HIS A 109 11.24 1.61 -0.13
CA HIS A 109 12.39 2.48 0.12
C HIS A 109 12.44 3.76 -0.73
N ASN A 110 11.53 3.93 -1.69
CA ASN A 110 11.44 5.13 -2.52
C ASN A 110 10.49 6.18 -1.91
N ILE A 111 9.78 5.84 -0.83
CA ILE A 111 8.81 6.70 -0.18
C ILE A 111 9.47 7.49 0.95
N TYR A 112 9.45 8.82 0.79
CA TYR A 112 9.92 9.78 1.78
C TYR A 112 9.04 11.04 1.76
N PRO A 113 8.73 11.67 2.90
CA PRO A 113 9.13 11.31 4.27
C PRO A 113 8.54 9.97 4.75
N PRO A 114 9.11 9.35 5.80
CA PRO A 114 8.59 8.09 6.36
C PRO A 114 7.11 8.22 6.80
N PRO A 115 6.38 7.10 6.90
CA PRO A 115 6.88 5.72 6.84
C PRO A 115 7.11 5.24 5.40
N ALA A 116 8.16 4.44 5.21
CA ALA A 116 8.53 3.86 3.92
C ALA A 116 7.57 2.71 3.51
N LEU A 117 6.34 3.08 3.13
CA LEU A 117 5.24 2.19 2.77
C LEU A 117 4.65 2.56 1.40
N PRO A 118 4.18 1.59 0.60
CA PRO A 118 3.59 1.84 -0.71
C PRO A 118 2.45 2.86 -0.67
N THR A 119 2.42 3.76 -1.66
CA THR A 119 1.38 4.78 -1.77
C THR A 119 -0.03 4.16 -1.78
N GLY A 120 -0.96 4.75 -1.03
CA GLY A 120 -2.35 4.28 -0.93
C GLY A 120 -2.56 3.15 0.09
N HIS A 121 -1.56 2.84 0.91
CA HIS A 121 -1.73 1.88 2.00
C HIS A 121 -2.81 2.32 3.02
N PRO A 122 -3.53 1.37 3.65
CA PRO A 122 -4.54 1.68 4.68
C PRO A 122 -3.97 1.76 6.10
N PHE A 123 -2.66 1.59 6.25
CA PHE A 123 -2.01 1.49 7.55
C PHE A 123 -1.91 2.84 8.28
N SER A 124 -2.12 2.83 9.59
CA SER A 124 -2.03 4.03 10.44
C SER A 124 -1.35 3.71 11.77
N ASN A 125 -0.80 4.74 12.43
CA ASN A 125 0.08 4.59 13.61
C ASN A 125 1.24 3.62 13.37
N VAL A 126 1.85 3.70 12.20
CA VAL A 126 3.10 3.00 11.90
C VAL A 126 4.24 3.87 12.41
N GLU A 127 5.06 3.31 13.29
CA GLU A 127 6.23 3.96 13.87
C GLU A 127 7.41 3.87 12.89
N PHE A 128 8.22 4.92 12.81
CA PHE A 128 9.37 4.98 11.89
C PHE A 128 10.56 4.27 12.53
N PHE A 129 10.41 2.97 12.78
CA PHE A 129 11.37 2.17 13.53
C PHE A 129 11.37 0.72 13.03
N GLY A 130 12.18 -0.11 13.67
CA GLY A 130 12.24 -1.55 13.45
C GLY A 130 10.96 -2.27 13.89
N TYR A 131 10.51 -3.20 13.06
CA TYR A 131 9.45 -4.16 13.37
C TYR A 131 10.00 -5.58 13.31
N TRP A 132 9.81 -6.33 14.40
CA TRP A 132 10.30 -7.70 14.48
C TRP A 132 9.66 -8.60 13.45
N THR A 133 10.48 -9.49 12.89
CA THR A 133 10.03 -10.65 12.12
C THR A 133 10.15 -11.92 12.97
N ALA A 134 9.49 -13.00 12.57
CA ALA A 134 9.63 -14.32 13.16
C ALA A 134 10.93 -15.03 12.75
N THR A 135 11.74 -14.41 11.88
CA THR A 135 12.95 -15.01 11.32
C THR A 135 14.16 -14.68 12.20
N GLU A 136 14.82 -15.71 12.72
CA GLU A 136 16.11 -15.55 13.41
C GLU A 136 17.22 -15.21 12.42
N HIS A 137 18.24 -14.49 12.87
CA HIS A 137 19.42 -14.26 12.05
C HIS A 137 20.25 -15.53 11.95
N GLU A 138 20.71 -15.87 10.74
CA GLU A 138 21.36 -17.14 10.43
C GLU A 138 22.70 -17.30 11.16
N ASP A 139 23.53 -16.24 11.12
CA ASP A 139 24.88 -16.26 11.72
C ASP A 139 24.92 -15.81 13.18
N TYR A 140 23.93 -15.05 13.65
CA TYR A 140 23.92 -14.40 14.97
C TYR A 140 22.74 -14.88 15.81
N THR A 141 22.96 -15.90 16.63
CA THR A 141 21.90 -16.53 17.47
C THR A 141 21.24 -15.57 18.47
N MET A 142 21.95 -14.51 18.86
CA MET A 142 21.44 -13.45 19.74
C MET A 142 20.62 -12.39 18.99
N SER A 143 20.53 -12.46 17.66
CA SER A 143 19.85 -11.48 16.81
C SER A 143 18.68 -12.09 16.04
N ALA A 144 17.75 -11.24 15.65
CA ALA A 144 16.65 -11.59 14.74
C ALA A 144 16.52 -10.50 13.67
N TRP A 145 15.93 -10.87 12.54
CA TRP A 145 15.66 -9.93 11.46
C TRP A 145 14.50 -9.00 11.82
N ASP A 146 14.64 -7.73 11.47
CA ASP A 146 13.60 -6.71 11.55
C ASP A 146 13.48 -5.96 10.22
N VAL A 147 12.36 -5.26 10.04
CA VAL A 147 12.18 -4.34 8.92
C VAL A 147 11.96 -2.96 9.48
N ASN A 148 12.82 -2.02 9.08
CA ASN A 148 12.78 -0.65 9.55
C ASN A 148 12.02 0.23 8.55
N PHE A 149 10.94 0.86 9.01
CA PHE A 149 10.08 1.71 8.18
C PHE A 149 10.45 3.21 8.19
N ASP A 150 11.59 3.59 8.79
CA ASP A 150 12.19 4.92 8.57
C ASP A 150 12.75 5.03 7.13
N TYR A 151 13.38 3.95 6.64
CA TYR A 151 13.98 3.89 5.31
C TYR A 151 13.48 2.72 4.43
N GLY A 152 12.62 1.85 4.97
CA GLY A 152 12.12 0.69 4.23
C GLY A 152 13.20 -0.37 4.00
N ILE A 153 14.08 -0.57 4.98
CA ILE A 153 15.24 -1.45 4.88
C ILE A 153 15.10 -2.67 5.77
N VAL A 154 15.62 -3.80 5.29
CA VAL A 154 15.80 -5.01 6.10
C VAL A 154 17.04 -4.83 6.96
N GLY A 155 16.89 -5.04 8.25
CA GLY A 155 17.96 -4.99 9.24
C GLY A 155 17.89 -6.16 10.21
N ASN A 156 18.77 -6.14 11.19
CA ASN A 156 18.68 -7.08 12.30
C ASN A 156 19.01 -6.36 13.59
N ASP A 157 18.52 -6.91 14.69
CA ASP A 157 18.77 -6.36 16.01
C ASP A 157 18.88 -7.48 17.06
N PHE A 158 19.51 -7.18 18.19
CA PHE A 158 19.63 -8.12 19.29
C PHE A 158 18.26 -8.46 19.87
N LYS A 159 17.97 -9.74 20.11
CA LYS A 159 16.69 -10.25 20.63
C LYS A 159 16.29 -9.63 21.99
N ILE A 160 17.24 -9.04 22.72
CA ILE A 160 17.04 -8.34 23.99
C ILE A 160 16.59 -6.88 23.82
N ASN A 161 16.79 -6.29 22.64
CA ASN A 161 16.34 -4.94 22.32
C ASN A 161 14.84 -4.94 22.04
N LYS A 162 14.25 -3.74 21.99
CA LYS A 162 12.80 -3.57 21.81
C LYS A 162 12.50 -2.98 20.44
N ASN A 163 11.79 -3.76 19.62
CA ASN A 163 11.22 -3.32 18.34
C ASN A 163 9.70 -3.52 18.35
N PHE A 164 9.02 -2.91 17.38
CA PHE A 164 7.57 -2.97 17.26
C PHE A 164 7.11 -4.29 16.65
N VAL A 165 5.80 -4.52 16.69
CA VAL A 165 5.18 -5.76 16.21
C VAL A 165 4.04 -5.40 15.28
N TRP A 166 4.09 -5.98 14.07
CA TRP A 166 3.05 -5.88 13.06
C TRP A 166 2.56 -7.27 12.74
N CYS A 167 1.33 -7.57 13.09
CA CYS A 167 0.78 -8.91 12.96
C CYS A 167 0.18 -9.14 11.59
N VAL A 168 0.38 -10.35 11.09
CA VAL A 168 -0.15 -10.85 9.82
C VAL A 168 -1.00 -12.10 10.08
N ARG A 169 -1.87 -12.41 9.14
CA ARG A 169 -2.71 -13.61 9.13
C ARG A 169 -2.80 -14.15 7.71
N ASP A 170 -2.83 -15.47 7.58
CA ASP A 170 -3.09 -16.12 6.30
C ASP A 170 -4.55 -15.90 5.87
N ASN A 171 -4.79 -15.59 4.59
CA ASN A 171 -6.15 -15.47 4.10
C ASN A 171 -6.82 -16.85 4.13
N ALA A 172 -7.91 -16.98 4.88
CA ALA A 172 -8.72 -18.19 4.87
C ALA A 172 -9.71 -18.06 3.72
N ASN A 173 -9.42 -18.72 2.60
CA ASN A 173 -10.39 -18.94 1.53
C ASN A 173 -11.62 -19.70 2.02
#